data_AF-A0A6I5CNR1-F1
#
_entry.id   AF-A0A6I5CNR1-F1
#
_cell.length_a   1.000
_cell.length_b   1.000
_cell.length_c   1.000
_cell.angle_alpha   90.00
_cell.angle_beta   90.00
_cell.angle_gamma   90.00
#
_symmetry.space_group_name_H-M   'P 1'
#
loop_
_entity.id
_entity.type
_entity.pdbx_description
1 polymer ?
#
loop_
_entity_poly.entity_id
_entity_poly.type
_entity_poly.pdbx_seq_one_letter_code
_entity_poly.pdbx_strand_id
1 'polypeptide(L)'
;MADTPLDETGTGTGNTVLACGEVRTCLLPAGQALDIRAADRLLALRAGERVLLSERPNLYARSPETLTGVDCPLPSAGGAVRAVGTVAARAALTEGRVLQTSAYFRLAATGPDQRRPWGQYLVRPGLLEPFGKAPHEAVARGVLGGGRPGDLDVG
;
A
#
# COMPACT_ATOMS: atom_id res chain seq x y z
N MET A 1 -45.42 -8.26 -13.13
CA MET A 1 -44.63 -8.86 -12.04
C MET A 1 -43.45 -9.56 -12.68
N ALA A 2 -42.40 -8.79 -12.98
CA ALA A 2 -41.12 -9.29 -13.47
C ALA A 2 -40.10 -8.37 -12.81
N ASP A 3 -39.41 -8.91 -11.80
CA ASP A 3 -38.36 -8.22 -11.07
C ASP A 3 -37.04 -8.76 -11.63
N THR A 4 -36.39 -7.96 -12.47
CA THR A 4 -35.05 -8.21 -12.99
C THR A 4 -34.08 -7.67 -11.96
N PRO A 5 -33.17 -8.48 -11.39
CA PRO A 5 -32.18 -7.92 -10.48
C PRO A 5 -31.21 -7.09 -11.31
N LEU A 6 -31.15 -5.81 -10.96
CA LEU A 6 -30.18 -4.84 -11.45
C LEU A 6 -28.78 -5.30 -11.03
N ASP A 7 -27.92 -5.47 -12.02
CA ASP A 7 -26.49 -5.74 -11.86
C ASP A 7 -25.85 -4.50 -11.22
N GLU A 8 -25.65 -4.56 -9.90
CA GLU A 8 -24.97 -3.52 -9.15
C GLU A 8 -23.49 -3.49 -9.56
N THR A 9 -23.09 -2.36 -10.13
CA THR A 9 -21.73 -1.99 -10.50
C THR A 9 -20.80 -1.97 -9.29
N GLY A 10 -20.38 -3.15 -8.85
CA GLY A 10 -19.28 -3.33 -7.92
C GLY A 10 -17.97 -2.94 -8.59
N THR A 11 -17.38 -1.82 -8.16
CA THR A 11 -16.01 -1.44 -8.50
C THR A 11 -15.11 -2.64 -8.23
N GLY A 12 -14.58 -3.25 -9.29
CA GLY A 12 -13.96 -4.58 -9.32
C GLY A 12 -12.86 -4.76 -8.29
N THR A 13 -13.27 -5.05 -7.06
CA THR A 13 -12.41 -5.55 -6.00
C THR A 13 -12.35 -7.05 -6.25
N GLY A 14 -11.43 -7.48 -7.12
CA GLY A 14 -11.03 -8.89 -7.15
C GLY A 14 -10.79 -9.30 -5.71
N ASN A 15 -11.54 -10.29 -5.23
CA ASN A 15 -11.71 -10.61 -3.81
C ASN A 15 -10.38 -10.49 -3.06
N THR A 16 -10.19 -9.40 -2.33
CA THR A 16 -8.94 -9.14 -1.60
C THR A 16 -8.93 -10.08 -0.41
N VAL A 17 -7.91 -10.92 -0.32
CA VAL A 17 -7.81 -11.94 0.73
C VAL A 17 -6.83 -11.59 1.82
N LEU A 18 -5.89 -10.68 1.55
CA LEU A 18 -4.84 -10.30 2.49
C LEU A 18 -4.48 -8.82 2.31
N ALA A 19 -4.19 -8.15 3.41
CA ALA A 19 -3.54 -6.85 3.42
C ALA A 19 -2.28 -6.96 4.28
N CYS A 20 -1.15 -6.51 3.72
CA CYS A 20 0.14 -6.52 4.39
C CYS A 20 0.78 -5.14 4.28
N GLY A 21 1.61 -4.80 5.26
CA GLY A 21 2.37 -3.57 5.23
C GLY A 21 3.31 -3.46 6.40
N GLU A 22 4.20 -2.49 6.30
CA GLU A 22 5.11 -2.09 7.37
C GLU A 22 4.80 -0.66 7.80
N VAL A 23 4.93 -0.40 9.10
CA VAL A 23 4.88 0.95 9.66
C VAL A 23 6.17 1.18 10.43
N ARG A 24 6.92 2.20 10.02
CA ARG A 24 8.10 2.68 10.75
C ARG A 24 7.76 3.99 11.43
N THR A 25 8.05 4.06 12.72
CA THR A 25 7.83 5.26 13.52
C THR A 25 9.17 5.76 14.04
N CYS A 26 9.45 7.05 13.85
CA CYS A 26 10.62 7.71 14.38
C CYS A 26 10.31 9.13 14.87
N LEU A 27 11.21 9.67 15.69
CA LEU A 27 11.21 11.09 16.01
C LEU A 27 12.01 11.82 14.93
N LEU A 28 11.48 12.94 14.46
CA LEU A 28 12.22 13.83 13.57
C LEU A 28 13.47 14.33 14.32
N PRO A 29 14.66 14.31 13.68
CA PRO A 29 15.89 14.82 14.26
C PRO A 29 15.93 16.36 14.19
N ALA A 30 14.82 17.01 14.54
CA ALA A 30 14.67 18.46 14.56
C ALA A 30 14.67 18.95 16.02
N GLY A 31 15.43 20.01 16.31
CA GLY A 31 15.47 20.60 17.66
C GLY A 31 14.15 21.24 18.10
N GLN A 32 13.27 21.58 17.15
CA GLN A 32 11.94 22.15 17.39
C GLN A 32 10.88 21.39 16.58
N ALA A 33 9.64 21.39 17.08
CA ALA A 33 8.52 20.84 16.31
C ALA A 33 8.35 21.63 15.02
N LEU A 34 8.10 20.92 13.92
CA LEU A 34 7.75 21.56 12.66
C LEU A 34 6.36 22.19 12.76
N ASP A 35 6.22 23.43 12.31
CA ASP A 35 4.93 24.05 12.10
C ASP A 35 4.19 23.43 10.90
N ILE A 36 2.92 23.81 10.70
CA ILE A 36 2.08 23.27 9.63
C ILE A 36 2.67 23.50 8.23
N ARG A 37 3.37 24.61 8.00
CA ARG A 37 3.95 24.94 6.69
C ARG A 37 5.21 24.14 6.42
N ALA A 38 6.03 23.92 7.44
CA ALA A 38 7.19 23.05 7.36
C ALA A 38 6.78 21.58 7.20
N ALA A 39 5.71 21.15 7.88
CA ALA A 39 5.12 19.82 7.71
C ALA A 39 4.60 19.59 6.28
N ASP A 40 3.89 20.57 5.70
CA ASP A 40 3.43 20.54 4.31
C ASP A 40 4.61 20.35 3.33
N ARG A 41 5.67 21.17 3.47
CA ARG A 41 6.86 21.04 2.62
C ARG A 41 7.59 19.71 2.78
N LEU A 42 7.70 19.21 4.02
CA LEU A 42 8.36 17.93 4.30
C LEU A 42 7.60 16.76 3.67
N LEU A 43 6.27 16.79 3.73
CA LEU A 43 5.40 15.69 3.29
C LEU A 43 4.89 15.84 1.85
N ALA A 44 5.32 16.87 1.12
CA ALA A 44 5.06 17.05 -0.31
C ALA A 44 5.85 16.05 -1.18
N LEU A 45 5.68 14.75 -0.91
CA LEU A 45 6.45 13.64 -1.51
C LEU A 45 6.08 13.37 -2.97
N ARG A 46 4.96 13.92 -3.46
CA ARG A 46 4.49 13.73 -4.83
C ARG A 46 4.08 15.06 -5.43
N ALA A 47 4.76 15.44 -6.51
CA ALA A 47 4.50 16.69 -7.21
C ALA A 47 3.05 16.75 -7.71
N GLY A 48 2.40 17.90 -7.50
CA GLY A 48 1.03 18.15 -7.94
C GLY A 48 -0.06 17.55 -7.04
N GLU A 49 0.29 16.78 -6.02
CA GLU A 49 -0.65 16.28 -5.02
C GLU A 49 -0.50 17.02 -3.68
N ARG A 50 -1.61 17.17 -2.96
CA ARG A 50 -1.66 17.97 -1.74
C ARG A 50 -1.40 17.10 -0.52
N VAL A 51 -0.67 17.66 0.44
CA VAL A 51 -0.59 17.13 1.79
C VAL A 51 -1.93 17.39 2.49
N LEU A 52 -2.43 16.39 3.20
CA LEU A 52 -3.60 16.55 4.05
C LEU A 52 -3.14 17.12 5.40
N LEU A 53 -3.77 18.20 5.81
CA LEU A 53 -3.35 19.01 6.95
C LEU A 53 -4.54 19.15 7.91
N SER A 54 -4.27 18.96 9.21
CA SER A 54 -5.19 19.28 10.29
C SER A 54 -4.42 19.96 11.41
N GLU A 55 -4.95 21.05 11.95
CA GLU A 55 -4.39 21.72 13.13
C GLU A 55 -5.21 21.42 14.40
N ARG A 56 -6.36 20.75 14.25
CA ARG A 56 -7.27 20.46 15.37
C ARG A 56 -7.73 18.99 15.31
N PRO A 57 -7.88 18.32 16.47
CA PRO A 57 -7.48 18.78 17.81
C PRO A 57 -5.94 18.91 17.98
N ASN A 58 -5.18 18.26 17.10
CA ASN A 58 -3.73 18.15 17.12
C ASN A 58 -3.17 18.51 15.74
N LEU A 59 -1.92 18.97 15.69
CA LEU A 59 -1.20 19.19 14.43
C LEU A 59 -0.93 17.83 13.78
N TYR A 60 -1.50 17.61 12.61
CA TYR A 60 -1.37 16.38 11.84
C TYR A 60 -1.19 16.72 10.37
N ALA A 61 -0.16 16.16 9.76
CA ALA A 61 0.07 16.25 8.32
C ALA A 61 0.22 14.84 7.74
N ARG A 62 -0.33 14.58 6.56
CA ARG A 62 -0.22 13.29 5.86
C ARG A 62 0.07 13.51 4.38
N SER A 63 1.14 12.89 3.90
CA SER A 63 1.51 12.94 2.48
C SER A 63 0.42 12.30 1.61
N PRO A 64 0.32 12.69 0.33
CA PRO A 64 -0.31 11.84 -0.68
C PRO A 64 0.35 10.46 -0.72
N GLU A 65 -0.36 9.48 -1.31
CA GLU A 65 0.22 8.17 -1.55
C GLU A 65 1.18 8.21 -2.74
N THR A 66 2.35 7.61 -2.56
CA THR A 66 3.28 7.27 -3.63
C THR A 66 3.08 5.80 -3.99
N LEU A 67 3.06 5.50 -5.29
CA LEU A 67 2.84 4.15 -5.79
C LEU A 67 4.14 3.62 -6.41
N THR A 68 4.57 2.45 -5.96
CA THR A 68 5.71 1.74 -6.54
C THR A 68 5.19 0.52 -7.27
N GLY A 69 5.41 0.44 -8.59
CA GLY A 69 5.11 -0.74 -9.37
C GLY A 69 6.06 -1.88 -9.02
N VAL A 70 5.54 -3.06 -8.72
CA VAL A 70 6.33 -4.24 -8.37
C VAL A 70 5.96 -5.43 -9.26
N ASP A 71 6.96 -6.27 -9.55
CA ASP A 71 6.83 -7.56 -10.24
C ASP A 71 7.90 -8.50 -9.67
N CYS A 72 7.54 -9.18 -8.58
CA CYS A 72 8.48 -9.99 -7.80
C CYS A 72 7.74 -11.12 -7.05
N PRO A 73 8.47 -12.13 -6.55
CA PRO A 73 7.93 -13.10 -5.61
C PRO A 73 7.36 -12.44 -4.34
N LEU A 74 6.27 -12.99 -3.82
CA LEU A 74 5.78 -12.70 -2.47
C LEU A 74 6.43 -13.64 -1.46
N PRO A 75 6.71 -13.17 -0.24
CA PRO A 75 7.07 -14.03 0.88
C PRO A 75 6.01 -15.12 1.07
N SER A 76 6.40 -16.41 1.04
CA SER A 76 5.44 -17.52 1.15
C SER A 76 6.04 -18.79 1.74
N ALA A 77 5.38 -19.34 2.76
CA ALA A 77 5.70 -20.60 3.41
C ALA A 77 5.24 -21.81 2.56
N GLY A 78 5.90 -22.06 1.43
CA GLY A 78 5.59 -23.22 0.56
C GLY A 78 6.02 -23.10 -0.89
N GLY A 79 6.62 -21.99 -1.30
CA GLY A 79 7.08 -21.76 -2.68
C GLY A 79 6.86 -20.30 -3.10
N ALA A 80 7.67 -19.83 -4.04
CA ALA A 80 7.61 -18.46 -4.53
C ALA A 80 6.30 -18.20 -5.28
N VAL A 81 5.51 -17.23 -4.82
CA VAL A 81 4.29 -16.78 -5.49
C VAL A 81 4.58 -15.45 -6.15
N ARG A 82 4.73 -15.43 -7.48
CA ARG A 82 4.98 -14.17 -8.19
C ARG A 82 3.72 -13.32 -8.23
N ALA A 83 3.84 -12.04 -7.91
CA ALA A 83 2.75 -11.08 -7.99
C ALA A 83 3.19 -9.78 -8.66
N VAL A 84 2.24 -9.14 -9.33
CA VAL A 84 2.45 -7.88 -10.05
C VAL A 84 1.40 -6.88 -9.61
N GLY A 85 1.80 -5.64 -9.41
CA GLY A 85 0.88 -4.61 -8.98
C GLY A 85 1.56 -3.36 -8.49
N THR A 86 0.91 -2.68 -7.55
CA THR A 86 1.47 -1.50 -6.89
C THR A 86 1.49 -1.65 -5.38
N VAL A 87 2.58 -1.21 -4.76
CA VAL A 87 2.68 -0.97 -3.31
C VAL A 87 2.45 0.51 -3.07
N ALA A 88 1.55 0.83 -2.14
CA ALA A 88 1.26 2.20 -1.75
C ALA A 88 2.07 2.57 -0.51
N ALA A 89 2.74 3.72 -0.55
CA ALA A 89 3.47 4.27 0.57
C ALA A 89 3.00 5.70 0.89
N ARG A 90 3.09 6.07 2.16
CA ARG A 90 2.79 7.42 2.64
C ARG A 90 3.53 7.70 3.93
N ALA A 91 3.60 8.97 4.29
CA ALA A 91 4.13 9.44 5.56
C ALA A 91 3.10 10.32 6.28
N ALA A 92 3.08 10.25 7.60
CA ALA A 92 2.31 11.12 8.46
C ALA A 92 3.20 11.73 9.53
N LEU A 93 2.97 13.00 9.86
CA LEU A 93 3.66 13.74 10.89
C LEU A 93 2.64 14.19 11.93
N THR A 94 2.85 13.77 13.17
CA THR A 94 2.02 14.14 14.32
C THR A 94 2.78 15.11 15.21
N GLU A 95 2.12 16.20 15.61
CA GLU A 95 2.65 17.26 16.48
C GLU A 95 3.99 17.85 16.02
N GLY A 96 4.26 17.81 14.70
CA GLY A 96 5.52 18.30 14.13
C GLY A 96 6.76 17.52 14.57
N ARG A 97 6.61 16.35 15.19
CA ARG A 97 7.69 15.60 15.85
C ARG A 97 7.74 14.11 15.51
N VAL A 98 6.59 13.43 15.50
CA VAL A 98 6.53 11.98 15.31
C VAL A 98 6.25 11.69 13.83
N LEU A 99 7.24 11.17 13.13
CA LEU A 99 7.11 10.74 11.74
C LEU A 99 6.74 9.25 11.71
N GLN A 100 5.64 8.93 11.05
CA GLN A 100 5.23 7.57 10.75
C GLN A 100 5.24 7.38 9.24
N THR A 101 6.09 6.50 8.73
CA THR A 101 6.02 6.06 7.34
C THR A 101 5.32 4.71 7.30
N SER A 102 4.49 4.51 6.29
CA SER A 102 3.78 3.25 6.07
C SER A 102 3.84 2.88 4.61
N ALA A 103 4.07 1.61 4.33
CA ALA A 103 3.97 1.03 3.01
C ALA A 103 3.14 -0.25 3.08
N TYR A 104 2.23 -0.42 2.14
CA TYR A 104 1.24 -1.49 2.20
C TYR A 104 0.77 -1.94 0.83
N PHE A 105 0.24 -3.15 0.79
CA PHE A 105 -0.49 -3.68 -0.34
C PHE A 105 -1.67 -4.55 0.12
N ARG A 106 -2.60 -4.73 -0.81
CA ARG A 106 -3.68 -5.71 -0.77
C ARG A 106 -3.40 -6.78 -1.81
N LEU A 107 -3.72 -8.03 -1.51
CA LEU A 107 -3.51 -9.16 -2.40
C LEU A 107 -4.85 -9.73 -2.85
N ALA A 108 -5.05 -9.83 -4.17
CA ALA A 108 -6.19 -10.53 -4.73
C ALA A 108 -6.08 -12.05 -4.50
N ALA A 109 -7.21 -12.74 -4.28
CA ALA A 109 -7.26 -14.20 -4.13
C ALA A 109 -6.64 -14.95 -5.32
N THR A 110 -6.86 -14.40 -6.51
CA THR A 110 -6.44 -14.95 -7.79
C THR A 110 -6.06 -13.83 -8.72
N GLY A 111 -5.17 -14.10 -9.67
CA GLY A 111 -4.87 -13.23 -10.77
C GLY A 111 -4.63 -14.01 -12.06
N PRO A 112 -4.26 -13.32 -13.14
CA PRO A 112 -4.06 -13.95 -14.44
C PRO A 112 -2.87 -14.91 -14.42
N ASP A 113 -2.90 -15.95 -15.26
CA ASP A 113 -1.78 -16.90 -15.40
C ASP A 113 -0.50 -16.24 -15.98
N GLN A 114 -0.68 -15.10 -16.64
CA GLN A 114 0.40 -14.32 -17.23
C GLN A 114 0.24 -12.83 -16.91
N ARG A 115 1.38 -12.14 -16.92
CA ARG A 115 1.44 -10.69 -16.71
C ARG A 115 0.60 -9.93 -17.75
N ARG A 116 -0.11 -8.91 -17.27
CA ARG A 116 -0.91 -8.00 -18.09
C ARG A 116 -0.13 -6.69 -18.36
N PRO A 117 -0.58 -5.85 -19.32
CA PRO A 117 0.03 -4.54 -19.51
C PRO A 117 -0.02 -3.70 -18.23
N TRP A 118 1.01 -2.87 -18.00
CA TRP A 118 1.12 -2.05 -16.78
C TRP A 118 -0.12 -1.20 -16.48
N GLY A 119 -0.82 -0.73 -17.52
CA GLY A 119 -2.06 0.05 -17.36
C GLY A 119 -3.12 -0.63 -16.50
N GLN A 120 -3.20 -1.97 -16.51
CA GLN A 120 -4.14 -2.72 -15.65
C GLN A 120 -3.81 -2.57 -14.16
N TYR A 121 -2.52 -2.56 -13.82
CA TYR A 121 -2.06 -2.50 -12.44
C TYR A 121 -2.03 -1.06 -11.91
N LEU A 122 -1.65 -0.10 -12.76
CA LEU A 122 -1.50 1.31 -12.37
C LEU A 122 -2.83 1.98 -12.01
N VAL A 123 -3.95 1.50 -12.56
CA VAL A 123 -5.30 1.99 -12.20
C VAL A 123 -5.85 1.33 -10.92
N ARG A 124 -5.07 0.45 -10.27
CA ARG A 124 -5.46 -0.26 -9.03
C ARG A 124 -4.41 -0.02 -7.93
N PRO A 125 -4.40 1.18 -7.32
CA PRO A 125 -3.44 1.54 -6.28
C PRO A 125 -3.43 0.58 -5.09
N GLY A 126 -2.22 0.18 -4.67
CA GLY A 126 -2.01 -0.67 -3.51
C GLY A 126 -2.56 -2.08 -3.67
N LEU A 127 -2.76 -2.57 -4.89
CA LEU A 127 -3.22 -3.93 -5.17
C LEU A 127 -2.14 -4.72 -5.90
N LEU A 128 -1.87 -5.93 -5.41
CA LEU A 128 -1.08 -6.96 -6.09
C LEU A 128 -1.99 -8.08 -6.58
N GLU A 129 -1.75 -8.50 -7.83
CA GLU A 129 -2.38 -9.66 -8.44
C GLU A 129 -1.34 -10.80 -8.52
N PRO A 130 -1.59 -11.95 -7.89
CA PRO A 130 -0.72 -13.11 -8.01
C PRO A 130 -0.85 -13.73 -9.41
N PHE A 131 0.16 -14.49 -9.85
CA PHE A 131 -0.05 -15.42 -10.96
C PHE A 131 -0.76 -16.67 -10.47
N GLY A 132 -1.93 -16.96 -11.05
CA GLY A 132 -2.81 -18.04 -10.58
C GLY A 132 -3.44 -17.71 -9.22
N LYS A 133 -3.32 -18.61 -8.24
CA LYS A 133 -3.98 -18.51 -6.93
C LYS A 133 -3.01 -18.08 -5.83
N ALA A 134 -3.40 -17.13 -4.99
CA ALA A 134 -2.66 -16.78 -3.78
C ALA A 134 -2.99 -17.75 -2.63
N PRO A 135 -2.02 -18.50 -2.10
CA PRO A 135 -2.20 -19.27 -0.88
C PRO A 135 -2.15 -18.34 0.34
N HIS A 136 -3.29 -17.74 0.72
CA HIS A 136 -3.43 -16.77 1.82
C HIS A 136 -2.55 -17.08 3.05
N GLU A 137 -2.74 -18.26 3.66
CA GLU A 137 -2.02 -18.67 4.88
C GLU A 137 -0.51 -18.83 4.68
N ALA A 138 -0.08 -19.23 3.48
CA ALA A 138 1.34 -19.37 3.19
C ALA A 138 1.99 -17.99 3.01
N VAL A 139 1.31 -17.07 2.31
CA VAL A 139 1.80 -15.70 2.12
C VAL A 139 1.82 -14.94 3.44
N ALA A 140 0.76 -15.00 4.24
CA ALA A 140 0.70 -14.34 5.55
C ALA A 140 1.84 -14.80 6.47
N ARG A 141 2.09 -16.11 6.57
CA ARG A 141 3.21 -16.66 7.34
C ARG A 141 4.57 -16.27 6.76
N GLY A 142 4.70 -16.21 5.44
CA GLY A 142 5.93 -15.79 4.77
C GLY A 142 6.30 -14.33 5.08
N VAL A 143 5.30 -13.44 5.03
CA VAL A 143 5.47 -12.01 5.34
C VAL A 143 5.87 -11.83 6.81
N LEU A 144 5.15 -12.49 7.73
CA LEU A 144 5.49 -12.44 9.17
C LEU A 144 6.84 -13.07 9.49
N GLY A 145 7.35 -13.97 8.63
CA GLY A 145 8.66 -14.60 8.74
C GLY A 145 9.82 -13.77 8.17
N GLY A 146 9.57 -12.56 7.64
CA GLY A 146 10.61 -11.67 7.10
C GLY A 146 11.02 -11.97 5.65
N GLY A 147 10.31 -12.86 4.95
CA GLY A 147 10.58 -13.20 3.56
C GLY A 147 12.01 -13.72 3.30
N ARG A 148 12.39 -13.75 2.02
CA ARG A 148 13.74 -14.11 1.57
C ARG A 148 14.30 -13.01 0.68
N PRO A 149 15.63 -12.93 0.50
CA PRO A 149 16.21 -12.03 -0.48
C PRO A 149 15.57 -12.21 -1.86
N GLY A 150 15.06 -11.13 -2.44
CA GLY A 150 14.37 -11.12 -3.73
C GLY A 150 12.85 -11.29 -3.65
N ASP A 151 12.29 -11.64 -2.49
CA ASP A 151 10.86 -11.50 -2.22
C ASP A 151 10.50 -10.01 -2.06
N LEU A 152 9.22 -9.70 -2.20
CA LEU A 152 8.69 -8.39 -1.92
C LEU A 152 8.95 -8.01 -0.46
N ASP A 153 9.79 -6.99 -0.29
CA ASP A 153 9.98 -6.26 0.94
C ASP A 153 9.22 -4.94 0.83
N VAL A 154 8.28 -4.71 1.74
CA VAL A 154 7.43 -3.51 1.73
C VAL A 154 8.06 -2.35 2.48
N GLY A 155 9.19 -2.54 3.18
CA GLY A 155 9.85 -1.45 3.89
C GLY A 155 10.94 -1.96 4.78
#